data_AF-A0A392MZY9-F1
#
_entry.id   AF-A0A392MZY9-F1
#
_cell.length_a   1.000
_cell.length_b   1.000
_cell.length_c   1.000
_cell.angle_alpha   90.00
_cell.angle_beta   90.00
_cell.angle_gamma   90.00
#
_symmetry.space_group_name_H-M   'P 1'
#
loop_
_entity.id
_entity.type
_entity.pdbx_description
1 polymer ?
#
loop_
_entity_poly.entity_id
_entity_poly.type
_entity_poly.pdbx_seq_one_letter_code
_entity_poly.pdbx_strand_id
1 'polypeptide(L)' 'MNVSLAMKKDPETDKAFGWVLEMYAYAVSSALHGVHNILYKDFMIQPPWDKQLGKTYIIHYTYGCDYSMK' A
#
# COMPACT_ATOMS: atom_id res chain seq x y z
N MET A 1 -14.69 -11.34 0.01
CA MET A 1 -13.36 -11.88 -0.32
C MET A 1 -12.86 -11.60 -1.77
N ASN A 2 -13.69 -11.12 -2.72
CA ASN A 2 -13.24 -10.90 -4.12
C ASN A 2 -13.01 -9.43 -4.51
N VAL A 3 -12.87 -8.52 -3.54
CA VAL A 3 -12.76 -7.07 -3.80
C VAL A 3 -11.52 -6.75 -4.64
N SER A 4 -10.37 -7.37 -4.33
CA SER A 4 -9.14 -7.17 -5.10
C SER A 4 -9.28 -7.59 -6.57
N LEU A 5 -9.86 -8.77 -6.82
CA LEU A 5 -10.08 -9.24 -8.18
C LEU A 5 -11.14 -8.40 -8.92
N ALA A 6 -12.16 -7.90 -8.23
CA ALA A 6 -13.15 -7.02 -8.81
C ALA A 6 -12.53 -5.68 -9.23
N MET A 7 -11.71 -5.07 -8.36
CA MET A 7 -10.94 -3.87 -8.68
C MET A 7 -9.96 -4.14 -9.82
N LYS A 8 -9.22 -5.25 -9.80
CA LYS A 8 -8.26 -5.54 -10.88
C LYS A 8 -8.92 -5.72 -12.26
N LYS A 9 -10.17 -6.19 -12.29
CA LYS A 9 -10.95 -6.37 -13.53
C LYS A 9 -11.64 -5.09 -14.00
N ASP A 10 -11.76 -4.10 -13.13
CA ASP A 10 -12.37 -2.83 -13.44
C ASP A 10 -11.32 -1.88 -14.06
N PRO A 11 -11.50 -1.42 -15.31
CA PRO A 11 -10.48 -0.65 -16.01
C PRO A 11 -10.13 0.69 -15.36
N GLU A 12 -11.09 1.33 -14.66
CA GLU A 12 -10.85 2.61 -14.01
C GLU A 12 -9.96 2.44 -12.79
N THR A 13 -10.29 1.48 -11.92
CA THR A 13 -9.51 1.20 -10.72
C THR A 13 -8.16 0.58 -11.04
N ASP A 14 -8.05 -0.32 -12.04
CA ASP A 14 -6.74 -0.86 -12.46
C ASP A 14 -5.82 0.25 -13.00
N LYS A 15 -6.37 1.18 -13.79
CA LYS A 15 -5.59 2.33 -14.29
C LYS A 15 -5.21 3.30 -13.17
N ALA A 16 -6.11 3.56 -12.22
CA ALA A 16 -5.90 4.53 -11.16
C ALA A 16 -4.89 4.05 -10.11
N PHE A 17 -4.98 2.79 -9.70
CA PHE A 17 -4.13 2.23 -8.65
C PHE A 17 -2.93 1.46 -9.19
N GLY A 18 -2.99 0.93 -10.40
CA GLY A 18 -1.89 0.23 -11.05
C GLY A 18 -1.27 -0.87 -10.18
N TRP A 19 0.04 -0.84 -10.03
CA TRP A 19 0.80 -1.89 -9.34
C TRP A 19 0.58 -1.90 -7.81
N VAL A 20 0.06 -0.83 -7.22
CA VAL A 20 -0.28 -0.77 -5.78
C VAL A 20 -1.73 -1.16 -5.49
N LEU A 21 -2.50 -1.58 -6.51
CA LEU A 21 -3.93 -1.92 -6.38
C LEU A 21 -4.20 -2.92 -5.27
N GLU A 22 -3.36 -3.94 -5.11
CA GLU A 22 -3.56 -4.97 -4.09
C GLU A 22 -3.57 -4.40 -2.66
N MET A 23 -2.73 -3.40 -2.37
CA MET A 23 -2.69 -2.73 -1.06
C MET A 23 -3.97 -1.93 -0.81
N TYR A 24 -4.45 -1.19 -1.81
CA TYR A 24 -5.71 -0.44 -1.68
C TYR A 24 -6.92 -1.36 -1.60
N ALA A 25 -6.93 -2.46 -2.36
CA ALA A 25 -7.98 -3.45 -2.30
C ALA A 25 -8.07 -4.14 -0.93
N TYR A 26 -6.94 -4.36 -0.25
CA TYR A 26 -6.94 -4.81 1.14
C TYR A 26 -7.65 -3.81 2.06
N ALA A 27 -7.33 -2.51 1.95
CA ALA A 27 -7.95 -1.47 2.77
C ALA A 27 -9.47 -1.38 2.53
N VAL A 28 -9.90 -1.37 1.26
CA VAL A 28 -11.32 -1.34 0.88
C VAL A 28 -12.03 -2.60 1.35
N SER A 29 -11.45 -3.78 1.14
CA SER A 29 -12.04 -5.03 1.59
C SER A 29 -12.17 -5.07 3.12
N SER A 30 -11.16 -4.58 3.85
CA SER A 30 -11.20 -4.53 5.31
C SER A 30 -12.34 -3.66 5.80
N ALA A 31 -12.52 -2.47 5.21
CA ALA A 31 -13.63 -1.58 5.52
C ALA A 31 -15.00 -2.22 5.23
N LEU A 32 -15.17 -2.85 4.07
CA LEU A 32 -16.43 -3.51 3.68
C LEU A 32 -16.83 -4.68 4.58
N HIS A 33 -15.86 -5.34 5.23
CA HIS A 33 -16.12 -6.51 6.09
C HIS A 33 -15.97 -6.20 7.59
N GLY A 34 -15.83 -4.92 7.97
CA GLY A 34 -15.70 -4.52 9.38
C GLY A 34 -14.41 -5.01 10.04
N VAL A 35 -13.35 -5.24 9.27
CA VAL A 35 -12.02 -5.56 9.81
C VAL A 35 -11.34 -4.27 10.21
N HIS A 36 -11.03 -4.15 11.50
CA HIS A 36 -10.42 -2.96 12.08
C HIS A 36 -8.91 -3.16 12.24
N ASN A 37 -8.16 -2.07 12.03
CA ASN A 37 -6.71 -2.05 12.23
C ASN A 37 -6.37 -1.14 13.42
N ILE A 38 -5.38 -1.54 14.22
CA ILE A 38 -4.81 -0.68 15.25
C ILE A 38 -3.66 0.10 14.61
N LEU A 39 -3.80 1.43 14.59
CA LEU A 39 -2.74 2.30 14.11
C LEU A 39 -1.74 2.54 15.25
N TYR A 40 -0.49 2.19 15.00
CA TYR A 40 0.61 2.49 15.91
C TYR A 40 1.41 3.67 15.34
N LYS A 41 1.48 4.77 16.09
CA LYS A 41 2.25 5.94 15.68
C LYS A 41 3.73 5.61 15.67
N ASP A 42 4.46 6.11 14.68
CA ASP A 42 5.91 5.88 14.53
C ASP A 42 6.26 4.39 14.34
N PHE A 43 5.33 3.59 13.79
CA PHE A 43 5.59 2.18 13.51
C PHE A 43 6.65 1.99 12.41
N MET A 44 6.54 2.77 11.33
CA MET A 44 7.45 2.71 10.19
C MET A 44 7.68 4.08 9.56
N ILE A 45 8.84 4.25 8.91
CA ILE A 45 9.14 5.35 7.97
C ILE A 45 9.27 4.83 6.54
N GLN A 46 9.08 5.70 5.55
CA GLN A 46 9.09 5.43 4.11
C GLN A 46 9.98 6.43 3.34
N PRO A 47 11.30 6.20 3.28
CA PRO A 47 12.18 6.97 2.41
C PRO A 47 11.84 6.75 0.91
N PRO A 48 12.05 7.76 0.04
CA PRO A 48 12.64 9.07 0.32
C PRO A 48 11.63 10.11 0.86
N TRP A 49 10.37 9.73 1.05
CA TRP A 49 9.31 10.64 1.50
C TRP A 49 9.59 11.15 2.91
N ASP A 50 9.98 10.25 3.80
CA ASP A 50 10.49 10.58 5.12
C ASP A 50 11.99 10.91 5.06
N LYS A 51 12.31 12.19 5.32
CA LYS A 51 13.67 12.74 5.16
C LYS A 51 14.58 12.55 6.38
N GLN A 52 14.04 12.07 7.50
CA GLN A 52 14.78 11.93 8.75
C GLN A 52 14.52 10.55 9.35
N LEU A 53 15.57 9.96 9.93
CA LEU A 53 15.43 8.77 10.75
C LEU A 53 14.81 9.15 12.09
N GLY A 54 13.68 8.53 12.43
CA GLY A 54 12.97 8.72 13.70
C GLY A 54 13.14 7.53 14.64
N LYS A 55 12.39 7.53 15.75
CA LYS A 55 12.26 6.37 16.66
C LYS A 55 11.21 5.39 16.11
N THR A 56 11.53 4.72 15.01
CA THR A 56 10.60 3.79 14.35
C THR A 56 11.12 2.35 14.38
N TYR A 57 10.20 1.40 14.28
CA TYR A 57 10.53 -0.04 14.32
C TYR A 57 10.95 -0.57 12.96
N ILE A 58 10.40 0.00 11.88
CA ILE A 58 10.61 -0.49 10.51
C ILE A 58 11.02 0.68 9.60
N ILE A 59 11.97 0.43 8.70
CA ILE A 59 12.26 1.29 7.55
C ILE A 59 11.72 0.56 6.32
N HIS A 60 10.62 1.06 5.76
CA HIS A 60 9.95 0.44 4.64
C HIS A 60 10.37 1.10 3.33
N TYR A 61 11.07 0.34 2.50
CA TYR A 61 11.49 0.76 1.18
C TYR A 61 10.48 0.27 0.14
N THR A 62 9.71 1.21 -0.40
CA THR A 62 8.78 0.91 -1.51
C THR A 62 9.45 1.29 -2.81
N TYR A 63 10.06 0.31 -3.45
CA TYR A 63 10.61 0.47 -4.79
C TYR A 63 9.79 -0.37 -5.76
N GLY A 64 9.49 0.18 -6.94
CA GLY A 64 9.14 -0.67 -8.06
C GLY A 64 10.31 -1.61 -8.35
N CYS A 65 10.04 -2.83 -8.80
CA CYS A 65 11.06 -3.73 -9.35
C CYS A 65 11.59 -3.22 -10.69
N ASP A 66 12.05 -1.97 -10.74
CA ASP A 66 12.62 -1.32 -11.91
C ASP A 66 14.13 -1.64 -11.97
N TYR A 67 14.45 -2.88 -12.32
CA TYR A 67 15.82 -3.36 -12.54
C TYR A 67 16.54 -2.66 -13.72
N SER A 68 15.86 -1.74 -14.41
CA SER A 68 16.36 -1.03 -15.59
C SER A 68 16.59 0.48 -15.38
N MET A 69 16.41 1.02 -14.17
CA MET A 69 16.82 2.40 -13.91
C MET A 69 18.36 2.48 -13.98
N LYS A 70 18.87 3.19 -15.00
CA LYS A 70 20.29 3.52 -15.14
C LYS A 70 20.72 4.60 -14.17
#